data_AF-A0A3P6A116-F1
#
_entry.id   AF-A0A3P6A116-F1
#
_cell.length_a   1.000
_cell.length_b   1.000
_cell.length_c   1.000
_cell.angle_alpha   90.00
_cell.angle_beta   90.00
_cell.angle_gamma   90.00
#
_symmetry.space_group_name_H-M   'P 1'
#
loop_
_entity.id
_entity.type
_entity.pdbx_description
1 polymer ?
#
loop_
_entity_poly.entity_id
_entity_poly.type
_entity_poly.pdbx_seq_one_letter_code
_entity_poly.pdbx_strand_id
1 'polypeptide(L)'
;MCGQAFGAKKYEMLGVYLQRSWIILFLCSILLLPMHFFATPILKYFGQPDDIAELSGTIAVWVVPINFAFVFFFPLNRFLQCQLKNMVYI
;
A
#
# COMPACT_ATOMS: atom_id res chain seq x y z
N MET A 1 -17.63 5.95 -3.06
CA MET A 1 -17.95 7.35 -2.67
C MET A 1 -17.21 8.42 -3.51
N CYS A 2 -16.01 8.15 -4.04
CA CYS A 2 -15.23 9.14 -4.81
C CYS A 2 -15.87 9.55 -6.16
N GLY A 3 -16.58 8.65 -6.87
CA GLY A 3 -17.27 8.98 -8.13
C GLY A 3 -18.47 9.94 -7.98
N GLN A 4 -19.17 9.89 -6.85
CA GLN A 4 -20.29 10.82 -6.57
C GLN A 4 -19.79 12.25 -6.29
N ALA A 5 -18.62 12.40 -5.66
CA ALA A 5 -18.01 13.71 -5.41
C ALA A 5 -17.51 14.38 -6.70
N PHE A 6 -16.99 13.60 -7.66
CA PHE A 6 -16.57 14.10 -8.98
C PHE A 6 -17.77 14.55 -9.82
N GLY A 7 -18.87 13.76 -9.84
CA GLY A 7 -20.12 14.16 -10.50
C GLY A 7 -20.75 15.44 -9.91
N ALA A 8 -20.52 15.71 -8.63
CA ALA A 8 -20.94 16.94 -7.95
C ALA A 8 -19.95 18.11 -8.08
N LYS A 9 -18.91 18.00 -8.93
CA LYS A 9 -17.83 19.01 -9.13
C LYS A 9 -17.05 19.39 -7.85
N LYS A 10 -17.05 18.54 -6.82
CA LYS A 10 -16.32 18.79 -5.55
C LYS A 10 -14.87 18.33 -5.63
N TYR A 11 -14.07 18.95 -6.49
CA TYR A 11 -12.68 18.56 -6.73
C TYR A 11 -11.77 18.73 -5.52
N GLU A 12 -12.00 19.75 -4.68
CA GLU A 12 -11.21 19.97 -3.46
C GLU A 12 -11.37 18.83 -2.45
N MET A 13 -12.59 18.29 -2.29
CA MET A 13 -12.80 17.15 -1.39
C MET A 13 -12.08 15.90 -1.89
N LEU A 14 -11.93 15.72 -3.21
CA LEU A 14 -11.21 14.58 -3.78
C LEU A 14 -9.73 14.58 -3.37
N GLY A 15 -9.11 15.77 -3.33
CA GLY A 15 -7.72 15.95 -2.86
C GLY A 15 -7.56 15.69 -1.37
N VAL A 16 -8.49 16.18 -0.54
CA VAL A 16 -8.48 15.92 0.92
C VAL A 16 -8.64 14.42 1.22
N TYR A 17 -9.50 13.71 0.48
CA TYR A 17 -9.62 12.26 0.60
C TYR A 17 -8.34 11.54 0.22
N LEU A 18 -7.65 11.97 -0.84
CA LEU A 18 -6.37 11.41 -1.27
C LEU A 18 -5.31 11.55 -0.17
N GLN A 19 -5.14 12.76 0.37
CA GLN A 19 -4.19 13.04 1.44
C GLN A 19 -4.49 12.21 2.69
N ARG A 20 -5.75 12.14 3.11
CA ARG A 20 -6.17 11.32 4.26
C ARG A 20 -5.89 9.84 4.04
N SER A 21 -6.14 9.33 2.83
CA SER A 21 -5.80 7.95 2.48
C SER A 21 -4.29 7.71 2.52
N TRP A 22 -3.45 8.60 1.98
CA TRP A 22 -2.00 8.46 2.08
C TRP A 22 -1.51 8.40 3.52
N ILE A 23 -2.03 9.26 4.41
CA ILE A 23 -1.64 9.24 5.84
C ILE A 23 -1.96 7.88 6.48
N ILE A 24 -3.17 7.35 6.25
CA ILE A 24 -3.59 6.06 6.80
C ILE A 24 -2.74 4.91 6.25
N LEU A 25 -2.55 4.86 4.93
CA LEU A 25 -1.76 3.81 4.30
C LEU A 25 -0.28 3.87 4.70
N PHE A 26 0.28 5.07 4.88
CA PHE A 26 1.64 5.26 5.36
C PHE A 26 1.81 4.78 6.81
N LEU A 27 0.85 5.11 7.69
CA LEU A 27 0.80 4.58 9.06
C LEU A 27 0.73 3.05 9.08
N CYS A 28 -0.12 2.43 8.26
CA CYS A 28 -0.20 0.98 8.14
C CYS A 28 1.13 0.38 7.64
N SER A 29 1.79 1.01 6.68
CA SER A 29 3.10 0.56 6.16
C SER A 29 4.19 0.61 7.25
N ILE A 30 4.21 1.67 8.06
CA ILE A 30 5.12 1.77 9.22
C ILE A 30 4.84 0.68 10.26
N LEU A 31 3.57 0.37 10.53
CA LEU A 31 3.21 -0.71 11.45
C LEU A 31 3.60 -2.10 10.93
N LEU A 32 3.70 -2.28 9.61
CA LEU A 32 4.14 -3.53 8.98
C LEU A 32 5.66 -3.70 8.97
N LEU A 33 6.45 -2.61 9.05
CA LEU A 33 7.92 -2.68 9.13
C LEU A 33 8.44 -3.65 10.22
N PRO A 34 8.05 -3.53 11.50
CA PRO A 34 8.52 -4.46 12.52
C PRO A 34 8.08 -5.91 12.22
N MET A 35 6.90 -6.10 11.63
CA MET A 35 6.44 -7.43 11.21
C MET A 35 7.36 -8.06 10.15
N HIS A 36 7.90 -7.26 9.23
CA HIS A 36 8.90 -7.72 8.25
C HIS A 36 10.23 -8.11 8.90
N PHE A 37 10.68 -7.38 9.93
CA PHE A 37 11.89 -7.73 10.69
C PHE A 37 11.70 -9.00 11.54
N PHE A 38 10.52 -9.21 12.12
CA PHE A 38 10.21 -10.42 12.88
C PHE A 38 9.77 -11.61 12.00
N ALA A 39 9.67 -11.45 10.68
CA ALA A 39 9.23 -12.52 9.78
C ALA A 39 10.17 -13.75 9.85
N THR A 40 11.49 -13.54 9.83
CA THR A 40 12.48 -14.63 9.94
C THR A 40 12.36 -15.43 11.24
N PRO A 41 12.39 -14.83 12.44
CA PRO A 41 12.24 -15.59 13.69
C PRO A 41 10.86 -16.24 13.83
N ILE A 42 9.79 -15.62 13.30
CA ILE A 42 8.44 -16.24 13.30
C ILE A 42 8.42 -17.50 12.42
N LEU A 43 9.03 -17.47 11.24
CA LEU A 43 9.11 -18.64 10.35
C LEU A 43 9.98 -19.76 10.95
N LYS A 44 11.10 -19.41 11.59
CA LYS A 44 11.93 -20.39 12.31
C LYS A 44 11.16 -21.01 13.48
N TYR A 45 10.35 -20.22 14.19
CA TYR A 45 9.49 -20.72 15.26
C TYR A 45 8.42 -21.71 14.77
N PHE A 46 7.92 -21.53 13.54
CA PHE A 46 6.98 -22.47 12.90
C PHE A 46 7.63 -23.79 12.43
N GLY A 47 8.95 -23.96 12.63
CA GLY A 47 9.68 -25.16 12.22
C GLY A 47 10.05 -25.19 10.74
N GLN A 48 10.07 -24.03 10.08
CA GLN A 48 10.48 -23.93 8.68
C GLN A 48 12.01 -24.03 8.54
N PRO A 49 12.56 -24.66 7.48
CA PRO A 49 14.00 -24.79 7.28
C PRO A 49 14.69 -23.43 7.28
N ASP A 50 15.89 -23.35 7.87
CA ASP A 50 16.67 -22.12 7.99
C ASP A 50 16.87 -21.41 6.65
N ASP A 51 17.17 -22.16 5.57
CA ASP A 51 17.31 -21.62 4.21
C ASP A 51 16.05 -20.87 3.73
N ILE A 52 14.86 -21.43 4.01
CA ILE A 52 13.58 -20.83 3.59
C ILE A 52 13.24 -19.62 4.47
N ALA A 53 13.58 -19.68 5.75
CA ALA A 53 13.35 -18.58 6.69
C ALA A 53 14.25 -17.37 6.41
N GLU A 54 15.52 -17.59 6.02
CA GLU A 54 16.45 -16.53 5.61
C GLU A 54 16.06 -15.92 4.26
N LEU A 55 15.66 -16.76 3.28
CA LEU A 55 15.17 -16.28 2.00
C LEU A 55 13.91 -15.43 2.19
N SER A 56 12.97 -15.88 3.03
CA SER A 56 11.74 -15.15 3.33
C SER A 56 12.01 -13.82 4.06
N GLY A 57 13.01 -13.78 4.95
CA GLY A 57 13.48 -12.55 5.58
C GLY A 57 14.04 -11.54 4.57
N THR A 58 14.88 -12.02 3.66
CA THR A 58 15.45 -11.19 2.59
C THR A 58 14.34 -10.62 1.70
N ILE A 59 13.40 -11.45 1.27
CA ILE A 59 12.25 -11.01 0.47
C ILE A 59 11.41 -9.99 1.25
N ALA A 60 11.16 -10.21 2.54
CA ALA A 60 10.40 -9.28 3.38
C ALA A 60 11.02 -7.88 3.42
N VAL A 61 12.36 -7.77 3.51
CA VAL A 61 13.07 -6.48 3.45
C VAL A 61 12.97 -5.84 2.06
N TRP A 62 13.10 -6.63 0.99
CA TRP A 62 12.94 -6.13 -0.39
C TRP A 62 11.50 -5.67 -0.70
N VAL A 63 10.50 -6.22 -0.02
CA VAL A 63 9.09 -5.83 -0.16
C VAL A 63 8.79 -4.49 0.52
N VAL A 64 9.58 -4.05 1.50
CA VAL A 64 9.38 -2.75 2.18
C VAL A 64 9.31 -1.56 1.21
N PRO A 65 10.33 -1.29 0.36
CA PRO A 65 10.26 -0.16 -0.57
C PRO A 65 9.13 -0.29 -1.59
N ILE A 66 8.82 -1.53 -2.00
CA ILE A 66 7.69 -1.83 -2.89
C ILE A 66 6.36 -1.47 -2.22
N ASN A 67 6.20 -1.81 -0.93
CA ASN A 67 5.02 -1.48 -0.14
C ASN A 67 4.80 0.04 -0.07
N PHE A 68 5.86 0.81 0.21
CA PHE A 68 5.80 2.27 0.19
C PHE A 68 5.40 2.83 -1.19
N ALA A 69 5.94 2.28 -2.29
CA ALA A 69 5.52 2.68 -3.64
C ALA A 69 4.02 2.44 -3.87
N PHE A 70 3.50 1.28 -3.42
CA PHE A 70 2.08 0.96 -3.53
C PHE A 70 1.18 1.86 -2.68
N VAL A 71 1.62 2.31 -1.50
CA VAL A 71 0.90 3.29 -0.67
C VAL A 71 0.58 4.56 -1.45
N PHE A 72 1.49 5.01 -2.32
CA PHE A 72 1.25 6.16 -3.18
C PHE A 72 0.46 5.81 -4.43
N PHE A 73 0.80 4.69 -5.08
CA PHE A 73 0.24 4.27 -6.36
C PHE A 73 -1.26 3.94 -6.28
N PHE A 74 -1.73 3.24 -5.25
CA PHE A 74 -3.13 2.82 -5.11
C PHE A 74 -4.09 4.02 -5.01
N PRO A 75 -3.88 4.97 -4.10
CA PRO A 75 -4.75 6.14 -3.97
C PRO A 75 -4.68 7.05 -5.19
N LEU A 76 -3.50 7.18 -5.81
CA LEU A 76 -3.32 7.97 -7.03
C LEU A 76 -4.11 7.38 -8.21
N ASN A 77 -4.02 6.07 -8.43
CA ASN A 77 -4.82 5.39 -9.46
C ASN A 77 -6.32 5.55 -9.21
N ARG A 78 -6.74 5.38 -7.96
CA ARG A 78 -8.15 5.56 -7.60
C ARG A 78 -8.61 7.01 -7.79
N PHE A 79 -7.75 7.99 -7.51
CA PHE A 79 -8.02 9.41 -7.75
C PHE A 79 -8.20 9.68 -9.25
N LEU A 80 -7.26 9.23 -10.09
CA LEU A 80 -7.32 9.36 -11.55
C LEU A 80 -8.52 8.64 -12.16
N GLN A 81 -8.84 7.43 -11.67
CA GLN A 81 -10.02 6.66 -12.07
C GLN A 81 -11.32 7.40 -11.75
N CYS A 82 -11.41 8.03 -10.58
CA CYS A 82 -12.60 8.82 -10.22
C CYS A 82 -12.76 10.09 -11.06
N GLN A 83 -11.68 10.58 -11.66
CA GLN A 83 -11.70 11.71 -12.59
C GLN A 83 -11.93 11.30 -14.05
N LEU A 84 -12.14 10.00 -14.34
CA LEU A 84 -12.19 9.45 -15.70
C LEU A 84 -10.91 9.78 -16.51
N LYS A 85 -9.80 10.07 -15.83
CA LYS A 85 -8.50 10.40 -16.44
C LYS A 85 -7.53 9.22 -16.50
N ASN A 86 -7.85 8.11 -15.85
CA ASN A 86 -7.22 6.85 -16.20
C ASN A 86 -7.83 6.41 -17.53
N MET A 87 -7.00 6.32 -18.57
CA MET A 87 -7.32 5.54 -19.78
C MET A 87 -7.39 4.07 -19.38
N VAL A 88 -8.47 3.68 -18.71
CA VAL A 88 -8.88 2.29 -18.70
C VAL A 88 -9.42 2.05 -20.09
N TYR A 89 -8.56 1.56 -20.98
CA TYR A 89 -9.00 0.94 -22.23
C TYR A 89 -9.84 -0.28 -21.80
N ILE A 90 -11.16 -0.09 -21.73
CA ILE A 90 -12.15 -1.16 -21.65
C ILE A 90 -12.56 -1.47 -23.09
#